data_AF-A0A438DFU2-F1
#
_entry.id   AF-A0A438DFU2-F1
#
_cell.length_a   1.000
_cell.length_b   1.000
_cell.length_c   1.000
_cell.angle_alpha   90.00
_cell.angle_beta   90.00
_cell.angle_gamma   90.00
#
_symmetry.space_group_name_H-M   'P 1'
#
loop_
_entity.id
_entity.type
_entity.pdbx_description
1 polymer ?
#
loop_
_entity_poly.entity_id
_entity_poly.type
_entity_poly.pdbx_seq_one_letter_code
_entity_poly.pdbx_strand_id
1 'polypeptide(L)'
;MFVDFGSLLLVFLYLASTLGASNLPVFYETVKNFVEKGFGACSAETEHHAVQDNEQQFDLFSIGRVLSNLLDNMTNNGLYLLAKILTGGLLKFDKTRRKMKRVIKEHLRKVLRNQSTNSHQISVSKQIYQLLKDPHNFQENCPIPLRITFQSHHPAVTKVLGRLESMPSQALMAMHRRLRGIPGMLQLKPHRSGWSRKGLIKQVRKTSLKMLSDLGNGDELQEPLAKAMAIGDLSLNLEFGHQNASATEFLQFSPEIEELQKDIRNAIWLIENKIRFPMLKNLQLLLDPSAEISNGSLRFAIKKLLTEYLFECSDMDTIPKSLLDAIAIINRSSQGTPPRFLSKRKRKKR
;
A
#
# COMPACT_ATOMS: atom_id res chain seq x y z
N MET A 1 23.90 19.57 7.38
CA MET A 1 25.18 19.81 6.71
C MET A 1 25.25 18.81 5.57
N PHE A 2 24.89 19.23 4.34
CA PHE A 2 24.87 18.33 3.17
C PHE A 2 26.27 18.30 2.58
N VAL A 3 26.91 17.12 2.57
CA VAL A 3 28.18 16.91 1.87
C VAL A 3 27.83 16.63 0.41
N ASP A 4 28.36 17.47 -0.49
CA ASP A 4 28.20 17.34 -1.94
C ASP A 4 28.88 16.05 -2.44
N PHE A 5 28.21 15.34 -3.34
CA PHE A 5 28.69 14.08 -3.95
C PHE A 5 30.03 14.28 -4.68
N GLY A 6 30.26 15.49 -5.22
CA GLY A 6 31.54 15.86 -5.85
C GLY A 6 32.73 15.87 -4.88
N SER A 7 32.50 16.29 -3.63
CA SER A 7 33.54 16.37 -2.60
C SER A 7 33.93 14.99 -2.07
N LEU A 8 32.96 14.06 -1.98
CA LEU A 8 33.20 12.67 -1.60
C LEU A 8 34.03 11.91 -2.64
N LEU A 9 33.77 12.13 -3.93
CA LEU A 9 34.52 11.49 -5.02
C LEU A 9 35.98 11.97 -5.06
N LEU A 10 36.23 13.25 -4.78
CA LEU A 10 37.58 13.82 -4.70
C LEU A 10 38.39 13.28 -3.52
N VAL A 11 37.75 13.14 -2.34
CA VAL A 11 38.37 12.50 -1.17
C VAL A 11 38.67 11.01 -1.45
N PHE A 12 37.79 10.33 -2.19
CA PHE A 12 37.95 8.92 -2.55
C PHE A 12 39.15 8.70 -3.51
N LEU A 13 39.30 9.56 -4.53
CA LEU A 13 40.44 9.52 -5.45
C LEU A 13 41.77 9.91 -4.77
N TYR A 14 41.74 10.87 -3.85
CA TYR A 14 42.91 11.29 -3.09
C TYR A 14 43.40 10.20 -2.10
N LEU A 15 42.49 9.48 -1.45
CA LEU A 15 42.85 8.40 -0.53
C LEU A 15 43.27 7.11 -1.25
N ALA A 16 42.65 6.78 -2.39
CA ALA A 16 43.04 5.63 -3.21
C ALA A 16 44.46 5.78 -3.81
N SER A 17 44.88 7.01 -4.11
CA SER A 17 46.21 7.32 -4.65
C SER A 17 47.31 7.34 -3.58
N THR A 18 46.97 7.49 -2.30
CA THR A 18 47.95 7.64 -1.21
C THR A 18 48.21 6.37 -0.41
N LEU A 19 47.28 5.40 -0.36
CA LEU A 19 47.36 4.26 0.57
C LEU A 19 47.87 2.94 -0.01
N GLY A 20 48.11 2.83 -1.32
CA GLY A 20 48.64 1.63 -1.95
C GLY A 20 47.67 0.42 -1.92
N ALA A 21 47.82 -0.48 -2.90
CA ALA A 21 46.83 -1.52 -3.22
C ALA A 21 46.57 -2.58 -2.14
N SER A 22 47.32 -2.60 -1.05
CA SER A 22 47.23 -3.62 0.02
C SER A 22 46.18 -3.34 1.09
N ASN A 23 45.63 -2.13 1.18
CA ASN A 23 44.62 -1.76 2.20
C ASN A 23 43.21 -1.50 1.64
N LEU A 24 43.00 -1.78 0.34
CA LEU A 24 41.75 -1.53 -0.39
C LEU A 24 40.50 -2.21 0.22
N PRO A 25 40.55 -3.46 0.74
CA PRO A 25 39.36 -4.16 1.23
C PRO A 25 38.80 -3.55 2.52
N VAL A 26 39.67 -3.16 3.45
CA VAL A 26 39.28 -2.53 4.73
C VAL A 26 38.73 -1.12 4.48
N PHE A 27 39.28 -0.43 3.48
CA PHE A 27 38.82 0.89 3.06
C PHE A 27 37.44 0.85 2.39
N TYR A 28 37.21 -0.13 1.52
CA TYR A 28 35.91 -0.34 0.88
C TYR A 28 34.81 -0.58 1.92
N GLU A 29 35.06 -1.45 2.91
CA GLU A 29 34.10 -1.70 3.99
C GLU A 29 33.86 -0.47 4.86
N THR A 30 34.89 0.33 5.14
CA THR A 30 34.73 1.55 5.94
C THR A 30 33.88 2.60 5.21
N VAL A 31 34.10 2.79 3.90
CA VAL A 31 33.32 3.74 3.09
C VAL A 31 31.90 3.23 2.85
N LYS A 32 31.73 1.94 2.57
CA LYS A 32 30.42 1.30 2.47
C LYS A 32 29.60 1.51 3.73
N ASN A 33 30.19 1.25 4.91
CA ASN A 33 29.53 1.42 6.20
C ASN A 33 29.18 2.90 6.50
N PHE A 34 29.98 3.86 6.02
CA PHE A 34 29.70 5.29 6.14
C PHE A 34 28.56 5.75 5.21
N VAL A 35 28.52 5.21 3.99
CA VAL A 35 27.46 5.47 3.00
C VAL A 35 26.15 4.81 3.44
N GLU A 36 26.20 3.58 3.96
CA GLU A 36 25.04 2.86 4.51
C GLU A 36 24.44 3.62 5.72
N LYS A 37 25.29 4.12 6.64
CA LYS A 37 24.85 4.96 7.76
C LYS A 37 24.34 6.34 7.35
N GLY A 38 24.91 6.94 6.30
CA GLY A 38 24.52 8.26 5.81
C GLY A 38 23.24 8.28 4.96
N PHE A 39 22.97 7.18 4.25
CA PHE A 39 21.84 7.07 3.30
C PHE A 39 20.76 6.06 3.69
N GLY A 40 20.88 5.41 4.86
CA GLY A 40 19.80 4.61 5.43
C GLY A 40 19.38 3.42 4.56
N ALA A 41 20.35 2.64 4.08
CA ALA A 41 20.09 1.40 3.37
C ALA A 41 20.06 0.22 4.35
N CYS A 42 18.89 -0.42 4.48
CA CYS A 42 18.73 -1.69 5.19
C CYS A 42 19.56 -2.78 4.52
N SER A 43 20.60 -3.29 5.20
CA SER A 43 21.22 -4.55 4.84
C SER A 43 20.38 -5.70 5.37
N ALA A 44 19.86 -6.52 4.45
CA ALA A 44 19.45 -7.87 4.75
C ALA A 44 20.73 -8.71 4.85
N GLU A 45 21.06 -9.15 6.06
CA GLU A 45 21.69 -10.43 6.43
C GLU A 45 22.27 -10.34 7.85
N THR A 46 21.41 -10.57 8.83
CA THR A 46 21.79 -11.34 10.02
C THR A 46 20.52 -12.01 10.55
N GLU A 47 20.09 -13.07 9.86
CA GLU A 47 19.40 -14.16 10.55
C GLU A 47 20.41 -14.77 11.51
N HIS A 48 20.29 -14.43 12.79
CA HIS A 48 20.31 -15.36 13.93
C HIS A 48 20.22 -14.54 15.22
N HIS A 49 19.17 -14.85 15.99
CA HIS A 49 18.90 -14.37 17.35
C HIS A 49 18.60 -12.87 17.53
N ALA A 50 17.47 -12.47 16.97
CA ALA A 50 16.45 -11.85 17.81
C ALA A 50 15.11 -12.49 17.44
N VAL A 51 14.56 -13.31 18.34
CA VAL A 51 13.11 -13.36 18.48
C VAL A 51 12.74 -11.95 18.89
N GLN A 52 12.60 -11.05 17.92
CA GLN A 52 11.76 -9.90 18.08
C GLN A 52 10.40 -10.53 18.34
N ASP A 53 10.00 -10.49 19.60
CA ASP A 53 8.61 -10.42 19.97
C ASP A 53 7.99 -9.40 18.99
N ASN A 54 7.45 -9.92 17.89
CA ASN A 54 6.23 -9.38 17.34
C ASN A 54 5.28 -9.43 18.52
N GLU A 55 5.26 -8.36 19.32
CA GLU A 55 4.10 -7.99 20.09
C GLU A 55 2.99 -7.85 19.04
N GLN A 56 2.40 -8.99 18.67
CA GLN A 56 1.13 -9.07 17.98
C GLN A 56 0.23 -8.20 18.83
N GLN A 57 -0.07 -7.02 18.32
CA GLN A 57 -0.91 -6.06 19.03
C GLN A 57 -2.29 -6.71 19.10
N PHE A 58 -2.56 -7.43 20.19
CA PHE A 58 -3.75 -8.26 20.34
C PHE A 58 -4.94 -7.33 20.60
N ASP A 59 -5.58 -6.88 19.52
CA ASP A 59 -6.70 -5.96 19.58
C ASP A 59 -8.01 -6.70 19.85
N LEU A 60 -8.60 -6.46 21.01
CA LEU A 60 -9.79 -7.13 21.52
C LEU A 60 -11.03 -6.98 20.63
N PHE A 61 -11.08 -5.90 19.85
CA PHE A 61 -12.21 -5.63 18.96
C PHE A 61 -12.20 -6.51 17.71
N SER A 62 -11.03 -6.74 17.12
CA SER A 62 -10.88 -7.71 16.03
C SER A 62 -11.22 -9.14 16.48
N ILE A 63 -10.91 -9.45 17.75
CA ILE A 63 -11.31 -10.68 18.44
C ILE A 63 -12.83 -10.80 18.53
N GLY A 64 -13.57 -9.72 18.77
CA GLY A 64 -15.03 -9.77 18.94
C GLY A 64 -15.82 -10.26 17.72
N ARG A 65 -15.39 -9.89 16.50
CA ARG A 65 -16.02 -10.34 15.24
C ARG A 65 -15.75 -11.81 14.96
N VAL A 66 -14.50 -12.22 15.09
CA VAL A 66 -14.08 -13.63 14.93
C VAL A 66 -14.77 -14.51 15.96
N LEU A 67 -14.80 -14.08 17.23
CA LEU A 67 -15.49 -14.79 18.29
C LEU A 67 -16.96 -15.01 17.95
N SER A 68 -17.67 -13.99 17.49
CA SER A 68 -19.11 -14.07 17.20
C SER A 68 -19.44 -15.17 16.17
N ASN A 69 -18.58 -15.38 15.18
CA ASN A 69 -18.72 -16.43 14.18
C ASN A 69 -18.28 -17.81 14.71
N LEU A 70 -17.31 -17.84 15.63
CA LEU A 70 -16.77 -19.09 16.20
C LEU A 70 -17.61 -19.66 17.35
N LEU A 71 -18.44 -18.86 18.03
CA LEU A 71 -19.21 -19.29 19.21
C LEU A 71 -20.04 -20.55 18.93
N ASP A 72 -20.57 -20.71 17.73
CA ASP A 72 -21.40 -21.86 17.37
C ASP A 72 -20.58 -23.15 17.23
N ASN A 73 -19.30 -23.03 16.91
CA ASN A 73 -18.38 -24.15 16.66
C ASN A 73 -17.50 -24.50 17.88
N MET A 74 -17.50 -23.68 18.92
CA MET A 74 -16.75 -23.95 20.16
C MET A 74 -17.36 -25.12 20.96
N THR A 75 -16.53 -25.90 21.65
CA THR A 75 -16.99 -26.91 22.62
C THR A 75 -17.64 -26.24 23.83
N ASN A 76 -18.37 -27.00 24.65
CA ASN A 76 -18.91 -26.46 25.91
C ASN A 76 -17.77 -26.01 26.87
N ASN A 77 -16.62 -26.68 26.82
CA ASN A 77 -15.43 -26.28 27.56
C ASN A 77 -14.84 -24.96 27.01
N GLY A 78 -14.68 -24.84 25.69
CA GLY A 78 -14.21 -23.59 25.06
C GLY A 78 -15.11 -22.39 25.38
N LEU A 79 -16.44 -22.56 25.33
CA LEU A 79 -17.40 -21.53 25.72
C LEU A 79 -17.30 -21.17 27.21
N TYR A 80 -17.12 -22.17 28.08
CA TYR A 80 -16.95 -21.93 29.51
C TYR A 80 -15.69 -21.11 29.81
N LEU A 81 -14.56 -21.50 29.21
CA LEU A 81 -13.29 -20.80 29.37
C LEU A 81 -13.36 -19.36 28.84
N LEU A 82 -13.98 -19.15 27.67
CA LEU A 82 -14.17 -17.81 27.10
C LEU A 82 -15.04 -16.93 27.99
N ALA A 83 -16.15 -17.47 28.51
CA ALA A 83 -17.01 -16.77 29.45
C ALA A 83 -16.27 -16.41 30.74
N LYS A 84 -15.42 -17.30 31.25
CA LYS A 84 -14.58 -17.06 32.43
C LYS A 84 -13.57 -15.93 32.19
N ILE A 85 -12.89 -15.92 31.03
CA ILE A 85 -11.95 -14.86 30.65
C ILE A 85 -12.67 -13.50 30.59
N LEU A 86 -13.82 -13.42 29.91
CA LEU A 86 -14.56 -12.16 29.72
C LEU A 86 -15.21 -11.62 31.00
N THR A 87 -15.44 -12.48 32.00
CA THR A 87 -16.04 -12.10 33.29
C THR A 87 -15.01 -11.94 34.41
N GLY A 88 -13.71 -12.14 34.11
CA GLY A 88 -12.65 -12.21 35.13
C GLY A 88 -12.82 -13.36 36.12
N GLY A 89 -13.66 -14.35 35.80
CA GLY A 89 -13.99 -15.48 36.68
C GLY A 89 -14.86 -15.14 37.90
N LEU A 90 -15.34 -13.91 38.01
CA LEU A 90 -16.08 -13.42 39.19
C LEU A 90 -17.59 -13.75 39.13
N LEU A 91 -18.14 -13.93 37.93
CA LEU A 91 -19.56 -14.24 37.75
C LEU A 91 -19.80 -15.75 37.78
N LYS A 92 -20.67 -16.19 38.69
CA LYS A 92 -21.29 -17.51 38.61
C LYS A 92 -22.39 -17.46 37.56
N PHE A 93 -22.23 -18.23 36.49
CA PHE A 93 -23.24 -18.42 35.47
C PHE A 93 -23.52 -19.90 35.27
N ASP A 94 -24.74 -20.20 34.86
CA ASP A 94 -25.16 -21.55 34.50
C ASP A 94 -24.37 -22.03 33.25
N LYS A 95 -23.83 -23.24 33.34
CA LYS A 95 -22.92 -23.86 32.36
C LYS A 95 -23.64 -24.45 31.14
N THR A 96 -24.93 -24.17 30.96
CA THR A 96 -25.65 -24.52 29.73
C THR A 96 -25.15 -23.68 28.56
N ARG A 97 -24.97 -24.32 27.39
CA ARG A 97 -24.42 -23.71 26.16
C ARG A 97 -25.11 -22.40 25.79
N ARG A 98 -26.45 -22.35 25.86
CA ARG A 98 -27.25 -21.16 25.53
C ARG A 98 -26.97 -19.99 26.49
N LYS A 99 -26.80 -20.26 27.79
CA LYS A 99 -26.52 -19.22 28.78
C LYS A 99 -25.07 -18.74 28.70
N MET A 100 -24.10 -19.64 28.48
CA MET A 100 -22.70 -19.25 28.25
C MET A 100 -22.56 -18.32 27.03
N LYS A 101 -23.19 -18.64 25.90
CA LYS A 101 -23.21 -17.77 24.71
C LYS A 101 -23.82 -16.39 25.00
N ARG A 102 -24.89 -16.34 25.80
CA ARG A 102 -25.53 -15.07 26.20
C ARG A 102 -24.57 -14.22 27.04
N VAL A 103 -23.97 -14.81 28.07
CA VAL A 103 -22.98 -14.15 28.94
C VAL A 103 -21.81 -13.62 28.13
N ILE A 104 -21.27 -14.43 27.21
CA ILE A 104 -20.19 -14.03 26.29
C ILE A 104 -20.60 -12.81 25.46
N LYS A 105 -21.76 -12.85 24.79
CA LYS A 105 -22.23 -11.73 23.95
C LYS A 105 -22.43 -10.44 24.76
N GLU A 106 -22.96 -10.54 25.98
CA GLU A 106 -23.17 -9.38 26.86
C GLU A 106 -21.86 -8.79 27.37
N HIS A 107 -20.92 -9.62 27.81
CA HIS A 107 -19.66 -9.17 28.39
C HIS A 107 -18.67 -8.74 27.33
N LEU A 108 -18.62 -9.41 26.18
CA LEU A 108 -17.82 -8.98 25.03
C LEU A 108 -18.16 -7.53 24.67
N ARG A 109 -19.45 -7.18 24.55
CA ARG A 109 -19.87 -5.79 24.31
C ARG A 109 -19.45 -4.79 25.39
N LYS A 110 -19.36 -5.22 26.66
CA LYS A 110 -18.90 -4.37 27.77
C LYS A 110 -17.39 -4.15 27.73
N VAL A 111 -16.61 -5.21 27.51
CA VAL A 111 -15.14 -5.10 27.40
C VAL A 111 -14.74 -4.29 26.15
N LEU A 112 -15.51 -4.38 25.07
CA LEU A 112 -15.34 -3.54 23.87
C LEU A 112 -15.76 -2.07 24.07
N ARG A 113 -16.59 -1.73 25.06
CA ARG A 113 -17.00 -0.33 25.30
C ARG A 113 -16.15 0.38 26.34
N ASN A 114 -15.42 -0.35 27.17
CA ASN A 114 -14.61 0.22 28.25
C ASN A 114 -13.23 0.67 27.75
N GLN A 115 -12.97 1.98 27.83
CA GLN A 115 -11.65 2.60 27.56
C GLN A 115 -10.69 2.49 28.78
N SER A 116 -10.79 1.45 29.60
CA SER A 116 -9.91 1.29 30.76
C SER A 116 -8.48 0.95 30.34
N THR A 117 -7.51 1.36 31.16
CA THR A 117 -6.05 1.20 31.00
C THR A 117 -5.61 0.05 30.08
N ASN A 118 -4.81 0.43 29.06
CA ASN A 118 -4.28 -0.41 27.99
C ASN A 118 -3.82 -1.82 28.44
N SER A 119 -3.24 -1.93 29.64
CA SER A 119 -2.69 -3.18 30.18
C SER A 119 -3.74 -4.28 30.46
N HIS A 120 -4.92 -3.95 30.98
CA HIS A 120 -5.94 -4.97 31.27
C HIS A 120 -6.53 -5.54 29.98
N GLN A 121 -6.79 -4.67 29.00
CA GLN A 121 -7.30 -5.07 27.70
C GLN A 121 -6.33 -5.98 26.95
N ILE A 122 -5.03 -5.64 26.95
CA ILE A 122 -3.96 -6.48 26.38
C ILE A 122 -3.95 -7.87 27.04
N SER A 123 -4.11 -7.93 28.37
CA SER A 123 -4.11 -9.20 29.10
C SER A 123 -5.29 -10.11 28.75
N VAL A 124 -6.48 -9.53 28.55
CA VAL A 124 -7.71 -10.25 28.16
C VAL A 124 -7.59 -10.72 26.71
N SER A 125 -7.13 -9.87 25.80
CA SER A 125 -6.91 -10.25 24.40
C SER A 125 -5.92 -11.40 24.25
N LYS A 126 -4.80 -11.37 24.99
CA LYS A 126 -3.80 -12.45 24.97
C LYS A 126 -4.38 -13.78 25.44
N GLN A 127 -5.21 -13.76 26.48
CA GLN A 127 -5.88 -14.98 26.97
C GLN A 127 -6.89 -15.53 25.97
N ILE A 128 -7.67 -14.66 25.33
CA ILE A 128 -8.60 -15.09 24.28
C ILE A 128 -7.84 -15.68 23.09
N TYR A 129 -6.76 -15.02 22.66
CA TYR A 129 -5.93 -15.54 21.56
C TYR A 129 -5.37 -16.93 21.86
N GLN A 130 -4.82 -17.14 23.06
CA GLN A 130 -4.34 -18.46 23.49
C GLN A 130 -5.45 -19.51 23.46
N LEU A 131 -6.65 -19.15 23.91
CA LEU A 131 -7.82 -20.03 23.86
C LEU A 131 -8.19 -20.40 22.42
N LEU A 132 -8.18 -19.43 21.50
CA LEU A 132 -8.53 -19.64 20.09
C LEU A 132 -7.48 -20.42 19.31
N LYS A 133 -6.23 -20.45 19.79
CA LYS A 133 -5.15 -21.24 19.19
C LYS A 133 -5.26 -22.74 19.49
N ASP A 134 -5.93 -23.12 20.58
CA ASP A 134 -6.06 -24.52 20.99
C ASP A 134 -7.25 -25.19 20.26
N PRO A 135 -6.99 -26.17 19.38
CA PRO A 135 -8.04 -26.85 18.60
C PRO A 135 -9.03 -27.64 19.47
N HIS A 136 -8.67 -28.05 20.70
CA HIS A 136 -9.56 -28.80 21.60
C HIS A 136 -10.73 -27.96 22.13
N ASN A 137 -10.66 -26.63 21.96
CA ASN A 137 -11.75 -25.73 22.31
C ASN A 137 -12.84 -25.68 21.22
N PHE A 138 -12.69 -26.42 20.12
CA PHE A 138 -13.61 -26.46 18.98
C PHE A 138 -14.10 -27.87 18.69
N GLN A 139 -15.25 -27.98 18.01
CA GLN A 139 -15.81 -29.26 17.59
C GLN A 139 -14.92 -29.89 16.50
N GLU A 140 -14.83 -31.23 16.48
CA GLU A 140 -13.88 -32.04 15.67
C GLU A 140 -13.89 -31.76 14.16
N ASN A 141 -14.95 -31.13 13.63
CA ASN A 141 -15.09 -30.78 12.21
C ASN A 141 -15.19 -29.27 11.95
N CYS A 142 -14.78 -28.44 12.91
CA CYS A 142 -14.70 -27.00 12.68
C CYS A 142 -13.54 -26.71 11.71
N PRO A 143 -13.79 -26.11 10.53
CA PRO A 143 -12.72 -25.57 9.71
C PRO A 143 -12.17 -24.34 10.45
N ILE A 144 -11.28 -24.55 11.42
CA ILE A 144 -10.54 -23.46 12.05
C ILE A 144 -9.68 -22.89 10.90
N PRO A 145 -9.89 -21.64 10.48
CA PRO A 145 -8.98 -21.04 9.53
C PRO A 145 -7.63 -20.98 10.26
N LEU A 146 -6.66 -21.78 9.80
CA LEU A 146 -5.29 -21.88 10.35
C LEU A 146 -4.48 -20.56 10.27
N ARG A 147 -5.17 -19.42 10.08
CA ARG A 147 -4.65 -18.06 10.14
C ARG A 147 -5.76 -17.13 10.65
N ILE A 148 -6.03 -17.14 11.95
CA ILE A 148 -6.75 -16.01 12.57
C ILE A 148 -5.74 -14.85 12.65
N THR A 149 -5.61 -14.10 11.56
CA THR A 149 -4.79 -12.88 11.51
C THR A 149 -5.65 -11.70 11.97
N PHE A 150 -5.54 -11.36 13.25
CA PHE A 150 -6.10 -10.14 13.84
C PHE A 150 -5.29 -8.89 13.44
N GLN A 151 -5.04 -8.72 12.13
CA GLN A 151 -4.26 -7.58 11.66
C GLN A 151 -5.15 -6.35 11.61
N SER A 152 -4.92 -5.43 12.55
CA SER A 152 -5.42 -4.06 12.45
C SER A 152 -4.79 -3.40 11.22
N HIS A 153 -5.60 -2.75 10.38
CA HIS A 153 -5.09 -1.95 9.25
C HIS A 153 -4.41 -0.65 9.72
N HIS A 154 -4.50 -0.28 11.00
CA HIS A 154 -4.00 1.00 11.52
C HIS A 154 -2.49 1.24 11.30
N PRO A 155 -1.58 0.28 11.54
CA PRO A 155 -0.16 0.50 11.33
C PRO A 155 0.17 0.75 9.85
N ALA A 156 -0.47 -0.01 8.96
CA ALA A 156 -0.34 0.11 7.51
C ALA A 156 -0.79 1.50 7.02
N VAL A 157 -1.99 1.93 7.42
CA VAL A 157 -2.52 3.26 7.09
C VAL A 157 -1.60 4.35 7.64
N THR A 158 -1.15 4.21 8.89
CA THR A 158 -0.26 5.20 9.52
C THR A 158 1.07 5.33 8.78
N LYS A 159 1.64 4.22 8.29
CA LYS A 159 2.85 4.20 7.48
C LYS A 159 2.68 5.00 6.19
N VAL A 160 1.59 4.80 5.45
CA VAL A 160 1.28 5.57 4.23
C VAL A 160 1.09 7.06 4.57
N LEU A 161 0.31 7.37 5.61
CA LEU A 161 0.05 8.75 6.03
C LEU A 161 1.29 9.50 6.55
N GLY A 162 2.28 8.78 7.06
CA GLY A 162 3.58 9.31 7.46
C GLY A 162 4.46 9.73 6.29
N ARG A 163 4.11 9.35 5.05
CA ARG A 163 4.88 9.66 3.83
C ARG A 163 4.17 10.60 2.86
N LEU A 164 3.08 11.25 3.28
CA LEU A 164 2.34 12.18 2.41
C LEU A 164 3.20 13.36 1.92
N GLU A 165 4.17 13.79 2.73
CA GLU A 165 5.06 14.89 2.43
C GLU A 165 6.01 14.57 1.26
N SER A 166 6.39 13.29 1.07
CA SER A 166 7.26 12.87 -0.05
C SER A 166 6.48 12.63 -1.33
N MET A 167 5.20 12.24 -1.25
CA MET A 167 4.40 11.89 -2.43
C MET A 167 4.20 13.04 -3.42
N PRO A 168 4.17 12.78 -4.74
CA PRO A 168 3.89 13.80 -5.73
C PRO A 168 2.48 14.36 -5.57
N SER A 169 2.28 15.63 -5.94
CA SER A 169 0.96 16.29 -5.82
C SER A 169 -0.15 15.54 -6.56
N GLN A 170 0.21 14.82 -7.62
CA GLN A 170 -0.70 13.98 -8.37
C GLN A 170 -1.28 12.84 -7.53
N ALA A 171 -0.43 12.11 -6.80
CA ALA A 171 -0.88 11.04 -5.89
C ALA A 171 -1.77 11.60 -4.80
N LEU A 172 -1.41 12.74 -4.20
CA LEU A 172 -2.22 13.41 -3.18
C LEU A 172 -3.61 13.80 -3.71
N MET A 173 -3.70 14.27 -4.96
CA MET A 173 -5.00 14.59 -5.58
C MET A 173 -5.82 13.34 -5.80
N ALA A 174 -5.20 12.27 -6.30
CA ALA A 174 -5.87 11.00 -6.55
C ALA A 174 -6.38 10.36 -5.24
N MET A 175 -5.56 10.35 -4.18
CA MET A 175 -5.99 9.94 -2.83
C MET A 175 -7.17 10.78 -2.34
N HIS A 176 -7.11 12.11 -2.46
CA HIS A 176 -8.20 12.98 -2.06
C HIS A 176 -9.50 12.72 -2.83
N ARG A 177 -9.41 12.43 -4.14
CA ARG A 177 -10.57 12.02 -4.95
C ARG A 177 -11.16 10.70 -4.47
N ARG A 178 -10.33 9.68 -4.21
CA ARG A 178 -10.77 8.38 -3.67
C ARG A 178 -11.48 8.50 -2.33
N LEU A 179 -10.91 9.27 -1.40
CA LEU A 179 -11.54 9.53 -0.10
C LEU A 179 -12.91 10.22 -0.22
N ARG A 180 -13.20 10.88 -1.34
CA ARG A 180 -14.50 11.50 -1.62
C ARG A 180 -15.41 10.67 -2.53
N GLY A 181 -14.95 9.52 -3.02
CA GLY A 181 -15.67 8.71 -4.00
C GLY A 181 -15.85 9.42 -5.35
N ILE A 182 -14.93 10.32 -5.73
CA ILE A 182 -15.00 11.07 -6.98
C ILE A 182 -14.06 10.42 -8.00
N PRO A 183 -14.52 10.13 -9.24
CA PRO A 183 -13.66 9.55 -10.27
C PRO A 183 -12.57 10.53 -10.73
N GLY A 184 -11.45 9.98 -11.19
CA GLY A 184 -10.39 10.77 -11.82
C GLY A 184 -10.79 11.34 -13.18
N MET A 185 -10.18 12.46 -13.55
CA MET A 185 -10.32 13.05 -14.88
C MET A 185 -9.07 12.75 -15.71
N LEU A 186 -9.22 11.87 -16.71
CA LEU A 186 -8.12 11.33 -17.51
C LEU A 186 -7.92 12.15 -18.78
N GLN A 187 -7.12 13.23 -18.68
CA GLN A 187 -6.83 14.13 -19.80
C GLN A 187 -5.36 14.59 -19.78
N LEU A 188 -4.77 14.82 -20.97
CA LEU A 188 -3.38 15.32 -21.06
C LEU A 188 -3.22 16.73 -20.50
N LYS A 189 -4.26 17.56 -20.57
CA LYS A 189 -4.30 18.91 -19.99
C LYS A 189 -5.23 18.91 -18.77
N PRO A 190 -4.72 18.60 -17.57
CA PRO A 190 -5.55 18.53 -16.39
C PRO A 190 -6.01 19.92 -15.97
N HIS A 191 -7.22 20.00 -15.44
CA HIS A 191 -7.72 21.20 -14.79
C HIS A 191 -6.82 21.56 -13.60
N ARG A 192 -6.50 22.84 -13.43
CA ARG A 192 -5.69 23.29 -12.29
C ARG A 192 -6.51 23.12 -11.02
N SER A 193 -6.05 22.31 -10.09
CA SER A 193 -6.64 22.26 -8.76
C SER A 193 -6.38 23.58 -8.05
N GLY A 194 -7.41 24.25 -7.51
CA GLY A 194 -7.26 25.41 -6.63
C GLY A 194 -6.62 25.10 -5.26
N TRP A 195 -6.22 23.84 -5.05
CA TRP A 195 -5.65 23.36 -3.79
C TRP A 195 -4.15 23.65 -3.71
N SER A 196 -3.71 24.22 -2.59
CA SER A 196 -2.30 24.21 -2.23
C SER A 196 -1.86 22.81 -1.81
N ARG A 197 -0.60 22.44 -2.09
CA ARG A 197 -0.04 21.13 -1.68
C ARG A 197 -0.17 20.88 -0.18
N LYS A 198 0.14 21.88 0.65
CA LYS A 198 -0.02 21.81 2.11
C LYS A 198 -1.48 21.59 2.53
N GLY A 199 -2.41 22.28 1.88
CA GLY A 199 -3.85 22.10 2.11
C GLY A 199 -4.32 20.69 1.75
N LEU A 200 -3.82 20.14 0.64
CA LEU A 200 -4.14 18.81 0.18
C LEU A 200 -3.63 17.71 1.13
N ILE A 201 -2.38 17.81 1.58
CA ILE A 201 -1.81 16.89 2.60
C ILE A 201 -2.65 16.92 3.88
N LYS A 202 -2.97 18.12 4.37
CA LYS A 202 -3.79 18.29 5.58
C LYS A 202 -5.16 17.62 5.40
N GLN A 203 -5.78 17.77 4.24
CA GLN A 203 -7.10 17.22 3.96
C GLN A 203 -7.07 15.70 3.85
N VAL A 204 -6.12 15.13 3.10
CA VAL A 204 -5.94 13.67 2.97
C VAL A 204 -5.71 13.05 4.34
N ARG A 205 -4.79 13.61 5.15
CA ARG A 205 -4.50 13.15 6.50
C ARG A 205 -5.72 13.22 7.40
N LYS A 206 -6.40 14.37 7.43
CA LYS A 206 -7.58 14.58 8.27
C LYS A 206 -8.71 13.60 7.94
N THR A 207 -9.05 13.46 6.66
CA THR A 207 -10.13 12.56 6.23
C THR A 207 -9.77 11.11 6.49
N SER A 208 -8.53 10.71 6.21
CA SER A 208 -8.08 9.32 6.44
C SER A 208 -8.10 8.97 7.91
N LEU A 209 -7.58 9.83 8.79
CA LEU A 209 -7.60 9.60 10.24
C LEU A 209 -9.02 9.59 10.80
N LYS A 210 -9.93 10.41 10.25
CA LYS A 210 -11.34 10.37 10.63
C LYS A 210 -11.99 9.05 10.23
N MET A 211 -11.82 8.61 8.99
CA MET A 211 -12.34 7.33 8.52
C MET A 211 -11.75 6.16 9.32
N LEU A 212 -10.48 6.26 9.70
CA LEU A 212 -9.79 5.28 10.54
C LEU A 212 -10.27 5.31 12.00
N SER A 213 -10.66 6.47 12.55
CA SER A 213 -11.26 6.56 13.90
C SER A 213 -12.71 6.08 13.93
N ASP A 214 -13.42 6.26 12.82
CA ASP A 214 -14.80 5.79 12.64
C ASP A 214 -14.84 4.29 12.31
N LEU A 215 -13.69 3.69 11.95
CA LEU A 215 -13.55 2.26 11.68
C LEU A 215 -13.60 1.50 13.01
N GLY A 216 -14.52 0.54 13.13
CA GLY A 216 -14.46 -0.43 14.21
C GLY A 216 -13.21 -1.27 14.05
N ASN A 217 -12.44 -1.42 15.11
CA ASN A 217 -11.24 -2.26 15.11
C ASN A 217 -11.57 -3.69 14.62
N GLY A 218 -10.99 -4.12 13.50
CA GLY A 218 -11.27 -5.41 12.84
C GLY A 218 -12.35 -5.37 11.74
N ASP A 219 -12.91 -4.20 11.46
CA ASP A 219 -13.66 -3.95 10.23
C ASP A 219 -12.68 -3.80 9.06
N GLU A 220 -13.11 -4.25 7.88
CA GLU A 220 -12.39 -3.98 6.64
C GLU A 220 -12.32 -2.48 6.43
N LEU A 221 -11.18 -2.00 5.91
CA LEU A 221 -11.06 -0.60 5.53
C LEU A 221 -12.23 -0.20 4.64
N GLN A 222 -12.88 0.90 5.00
CA GLN A 222 -13.90 1.52 4.16
C GLN A 222 -13.33 1.67 2.75
N GLU A 223 -14.06 1.23 1.74
CA GLU A 223 -13.59 1.18 0.35
C GLU A 223 -12.91 2.49 -0.11
N PRO A 224 -13.44 3.71 0.20
CA PRO A 224 -12.76 4.96 -0.12
C PRO A 224 -11.36 5.10 0.51
N LEU A 225 -11.20 4.66 1.76
CA LEU A 225 -9.94 4.69 2.49
C LEU A 225 -8.98 3.63 1.94
N ALA A 226 -9.44 2.40 1.72
CA ALA A 226 -8.68 1.32 1.12
C ALA A 226 -8.08 1.73 -0.24
N LYS A 227 -8.93 2.27 -1.14
CA LYS A 227 -8.51 2.77 -2.45
C LYS A 227 -7.51 3.93 -2.35
N ALA A 228 -7.71 4.84 -1.42
CA ALA A 228 -6.77 5.94 -1.20
C ALA A 228 -5.40 5.42 -0.72
N MET A 229 -5.37 4.46 0.20
CA MET A 229 -4.12 3.89 0.69
C MET A 229 -3.40 3.08 -0.38
N ALA A 230 -4.13 2.33 -1.21
CA ALA A 230 -3.57 1.64 -2.37
C ALA A 230 -2.88 2.60 -3.36
N ILE A 231 -3.46 3.79 -3.60
CA ILE A 231 -2.80 4.84 -4.41
C ILE A 231 -1.52 5.34 -3.74
N GLY A 232 -1.56 5.58 -2.43
CA GLY A 232 -0.39 6.00 -1.66
C GLY A 232 0.75 4.99 -1.78
N ASP A 233 0.44 3.70 -1.63
CA ASP A 233 1.40 2.61 -1.77
C ASP A 233 1.94 2.50 -3.21
N LEU A 234 1.06 2.51 -4.22
CA LEU A 234 1.46 2.54 -5.64
C LEU A 234 2.38 3.71 -5.98
N SER A 235 2.11 4.89 -5.41
CA SER A 235 2.95 6.08 -5.61
C SER A 235 4.34 5.93 -5.00
N LEU A 236 4.45 5.32 -3.82
CA LEU A 236 5.74 5.06 -3.19
C LEU A 236 6.52 4.02 -4.01
N ASN A 237 5.85 2.96 -4.47
CA ASN A 237 6.46 1.92 -5.30
C ASN A 237 6.97 2.45 -6.65
N LEU A 238 6.34 3.50 -7.20
CA LEU A 238 6.84 4.20 -8.38
C LEU A 238 8.16 4.94 -8.13
N GLU A 239 8.37 5.49 -6.93
CA GLU A 239 9.58 6.26 -6.59
C GLU A 239 10.78 5.39 -6.26
N PHE A 240 10.57 4.21 -5.65
CA PHE A 240 11.66 3.35 -5.16
C PHE A 240 12.10 2.23 -6.11
N GLY A 241 11.52 2.14 -7.31
CA GLY A 241 12.03 1.27 -8.37
C GLY A 241 11.83 -0.23 -8.13
N HIS A 242 10.74 -0.77 -8.68
CA HIS A 242 10.55 -2.16 -9.13
C HIS A 242 11.02 -3.33 -8.22
N GLN A 243 11.08 -3.16 -6.91
CA GLN A 243 11.31 -4.26 -5.97
C GLN A 243 10.16 -4.24 -4.98
N ASN A 244 9.29 -5.25 -5.09
CA ASN A 244 8.12 -5.56 -4.25
C ASN A 244 6.79 -4.98 -4.75
N ALA A 245 6.15 -5.73 -5.66
CA ALA A 245 4.70 -5.86 -5.65
C ALA A 245 4.33 -6.51 -4.31
N SER A 246 3.35 -6.02 -3.56
CA SER A 246 1.97 -5.99 -4.01
C SER A 246 1.16 -4.98 -3.21
N ALA A 247 0.19 -4.34 -3.87
CA ALA A 247 -0.85 -3.51 -3.24
C ALA A 247 -1.81 -4.30 -2.32
N THR A 248 -1.45 -5.52 -1.94
CA THR A 248 -2.26 -6.49 -1.21
C THR A 248 -2.61 -6.07 0.20
N GLU A 249 -1.93 -5.07 0.78
CA GLU A 249 -2.21 -4.67 2.16
C GLU A 249 -3.53 -3.89 2.30
N PHE A 250 -3.98 -3.22 1.23
CA PHE A 250 -5.17 -2.37 1.26
C PHE A 250 -6.26 -2.78 0.29
N LEU A 251 -5.92 -3.31 -0.89
CA LEU A 251 -6.90 -3.67 -1.91
C LEU A 251 -6.40 -4.84 -2.75
N GLN A 252 -7.24 -5.87 -2.89
CA GLN A 252 -6.96 -6.98 -3.80
C GLN A 252 -7.46 -6.62 -5.21
N PHE A 253 -6.55 -6.59 -6.18
CA PHE A 253 -6.87 -6.34 -7.58
C PHE A 253 -7.11 -7.65 -8.34
N SER A 254 -7.84 -7.60 -9.46
CA SER A 254 -7.90 -8.75 -10.35
C SER A 254 -6.55 -8.93 -11.09
N PRO A 255 -6.20 -10.15 -11.53
CA PRO A 255 -4.95 -10.40 -12.25
C PRO A 255 -4.77 -9.49 -13.48
N GLU A 256 -5.86 -9.20 -14.19
CA GLU A 256 -5.85 -8.33 -15.38
C GLU A 256 -5.48 -6.88 -15.02
N ILE A 257 -5.99 -6.38 -13.90
CA ILE A 257 -5.66 -5.04 -13.41
C ILE A 257 -4.22 -4.99 -12.90
N GLU A 258 -3.73 -6.02 -12.21
CA GLU A 258 -2.34 -6.08 -11.75
C GLU A 258 -1.35 -6.08 -12.93
N GLU A 259 -1.66 -6.84 -13.99
CA GLU A 259 -0.88 -6.86 -15.23
C GLU A 259 -0.91 -5.49 -15.92
N LEU A 260 -2.09 -4.86 -16.04
CA LEU A 260 -2.22 -3.53 -16.62
C LEU A 260 -1.43 -2.49 -15.82
N GLN A 261 -1.50 -2.51 -14.49
CA GLN A 261 -0.73 -1.62 -13.64
C GLN A 261 0.78 -1.81 -13.85
N LYS A 262 1.25 -3.06 -13.98
CA LYS A 262 2.65 -3.38 -14.30
C LYS A 262 3.06 -2.79 -15.65
N ASP A 263 2.24 -2.95 -16.67
CA ASP A 263 2.49 -2.42 -18.00
C ASP A 263 2.53 -0.88 -18.02
N ILE A 264 1.62 -0.23 -17.31
CA ILE A 264 1.63 1.24 -17.17
C ILE A 264 2.89 1.71 -16.44
N ARG A 265 3.30 1.05 -15.34
CA ARG A 265 4.55 1.39 -14.63
C ARG A 265 5.77 1.27 -15.54
N ASN A 266 5.84 0.20 -16.32
CA ASN A 266 6.92 0.00 -17.30
C ASN A 266 6.91 1.09 -18.38
N ALA A 267 5.73 1.44 -18.90
CA ALA A 267 5.58 2.51 -19.88
C ALA A 267 6.02 3.88 -19.32
N ILE A 268 5.68 4.21 -18.07
CA ILE A 268 6.13 5.42 -17.37
C ILE A 268 7.67 5.47 -17.32
N TRP A 269 8.30 4.37 -16.91
CA TRP A 269 9.76 4.28 -16.84
C TRP A 269 10.42 4.44 -18.22
N LEU A 270 9.84 3.84 -19.26
CA LEU A 270 10.35 3.96 -20.63
C LEU A 270 10.22 5.39 -21.17
N ILE A 271 9.13 6.09 -20.89
CA ILE A 271 8.93 7.49 -21.31
C ILE A 271 10.00 8.41 -20.74
N GLU A 272 10.38 8.20 -19.48
CA GLU A 272 11.42 8.98 -18.81
C GLU A 272 12.79 8.72 -19.42
N ASN A 273 13.12 7.45 -19.69
CA ASN A 273 14.51 7.04 -19.93
C ASN A 273 14.86 6.71 -21.39
N LYS A 274 13.91 6.24 -22.20
CA LYS A 274 14.19 5.65 -23.53
C LYS A 274 13.44 6.31 -24.69
N ILE A 275 12.26 6.86 -24.46
CA ILE A 275 11.40 7.36 -25.55
C ILE A 275 11.91 8.70 -26.12
N ARG A 276 12.14 8.71 -27.43
CA ARG A 276 12.52 9.90 -28.21
C ARG A 276 11.32 10.80 -28.53
N PHE A 277 11.59 12.08 -28.74
CA PHE A 277 10.57 13.10 -28.94
C PHE A 277 9.57 12.83 -30.09
N PRO A 278 9.97 12.36 -31.29
CA PRO A 278 9.01 12.07 -32.37
C PRO A 278 7.96 11.04 -31.98
N MET A 279 8.34 10.05 -31.16
CA MET A 279 7.41 9.06 -30.64
C MET A 279 6.44 9.67 -29.62
N LEU A 280 6.89 10.60 -28.78
CA LEU A 280 6.00 11.34 -27.87
C LEU A 280 4.89 12.08 -28.63
N LYS A 281 5.19 12.63 -29.81
CA LYS A 281 4.17 13.26 -30.66
C LYS A 281 3.14 12.27 -31.21
N ASN A 282 3.58 11.08 -31.61
CA ASN A 282 2.67 10.02 -32.02
C ASN A 282 1.77 9.57 -30.86
N LEU A 283 2.34 9.45 -29.65
CA LEU A 283 1.58 9.11 -28.45
C LEU A 283 0.56 10.19 -28.07
N GLN A 284 0.91 11.48 -28.22
CA GLN A 284 -0.03 12.59 -28.03
C GLN A 284 -1.27 12.43 -28.91
N LEU A 285 -1.05 12.20 -30.21
CA LEU A 285 -2.13 12.06 -31.19
C LEU A 285 -3.02 10.84 -30.92
N LEU A 286 -2.48 9.80 -30.28
CA LEU A 286 -3.22 8.61 -29.93
C LEU A 286 -4.03 8.80 -28.63
N LEU A 287 -3.43 9.43 -27.62
CA LEU A 287 -4.01 9.58 -26.29
C LEU A 287 -5.01 10.74 -26.19
N ASP A 288 -4.70 11.88 -26.81
CA ASP A 288 -5.56 13.05 -26.84
C ASP A 288 -5.19 13.93 -28.07
N PRO A 289 -5.81 13.67 -29.23
CA PRO A 289 -5.51 14.37 -30.48
C PRO A 289 -5.78 15.88 -30.42
N SER A 290 -6.67 16.30 -29.53
CA SER A 290 -7.09 17.70 -29.34
C SER A 290 -6.21 18.48 -28.37
N ALA A 291 -5.30 17.83 -27.64
CA ALA A 291 -4.53 18.51 -26.61
C ALA A 291 -3.48 19.46 -27.20
N GLU A 292 -3.60 20.74 -26.88
CA GLU A 292 -2.57 21.75 -27.14
C GLU A 292 -1.52 21.74 -26.00
N ILE A 293 -0.43 21.00 -26.22
CA ILE A 293 0.68 20.86 -25.27
C ILE A 293 1.98 21.32 -25.92
N SER A 294 2.74 22.16 -25.20
CA SER A 294 4.04 22.61 -25.66
C SER A 294 5.04 21.45 -25.72
N ASN A 295 5.95 21.48 -26.70
CA ASN A 295 6.93 20.41 -26.91
C ASN A 295 7.77 20.14 -25.65
N GLY A 296 8.18 21.18 -24.93
CA GLY A 296 8.98 21.04 -23.71
C GLY A 296 8.25 20.36 -22.54
N SER A 297 6.91 20.36 -22.53
CA SER A 297 6.11 19.74 -21.47
C SER A 297 5.50 18.39 -21.87
N LEU A 298 5.66 17.96 -23.12
CA LEU A 298 4.96 16.80 -23.66
C LEU A 298 5.31 15.50 -22.94
N ARG A 299 6.60 15.24 -22.68
CA ARG A 299 7.04 14.06 -21.94
C ARG A 299 6.37 14.00 -20.56
N PHE A 300 6.42 15.12 -19.84
CA PHE A 300 5.81 15.25 -18.53
C PHE A 300 4.29 15.06 -18.58
N ALA A 301 3.60 15.62 -19.57
CA ALA A 301 2.16 15.48 -19.72
C ALA A 301 1.73 14.04 -19.99
N ILE A 302 2.44 13.32 -20.85
CA ILE A 302 2.14 11.90 -21.12
C ILE A 302 2.45 11.05 -19.89
N LYS A 303 3.60 11.26 -19.24
CA LYS A 303 3.94 10.59 -17.97
C LYS A 303 2.84 10.79 -16.94
N LYS A 304 2.41 12.04 -16.75
CA LYS A 304 1.34 12.40 -15.84
C LYS A 304 0.04 11.68 -16.17
N LEU A 305 -0.36 11.64 -17.44
CA LEU A 305 -1.57 10.93 -17.86
C LEU A 305 -1.48 9.42 -17.59
N LEU A 306 -0.35 8.78 -17.89
CA LEU A 306 -0.14 7.38 -17.56
C LEU A 306 -0.19 7.13 -16.04
N THR A 307 0.37 8.02 -15.24
CA THR A 307 0.24 7.95 -13.78
C THR A 307 -1.21 8.10 -13.32
N GLU A 308 -2.05 8.92 -13.97
CA GLU A 308 -3.49 8.95 -13.66
C GLU A 308 -4.16 7.63 -14.01
N TYR A 309 -3.85 7.05 -15.18
CA TYR A 309 -4.37 5.73 -15.54
C TYR A 309 -3.94 4.65 -14.55
N LEU A 310 -2.71 4.68 -14.06
CA LEU A 310 -2.24 3.76 -13.03
C LEU A 310 -3.11 3.82 -11.78
N PHE A 311 -3.47 5.02 -11.34
CA PHE A 311 -4.30 5.22 -10.15
C PHE A 311 -5.79 4.96 -10.38
N GLU A 312 -6.27 5.07 -11.62
CA GLU A 312 -7.70 4.99 -11.93
C GLU A 312 -8.15 3.64 -12.52
N CYS A 313 -7.25 2.85 -13.11
CA CYS A 313 -7.59 1.67 -13.92
C CYS A 313 -8.45 0.61 -13.20
N SER A 314 -8.36 0.48 -11.88
CA SER A 314 -9.19 -0.46 -11.11
C SER A 314 -10.68 -0.11 -11.08
N ASP A 315 -11.01 1.16 -11.28
CA ASP A 315 -12.36 1.71 -11.14
C ASP A 315 -12.95 2.11 -12.50
N MET A 316 -12.29 1.73 -13.60
CA MET A 316 -12.78 2.01 -14.95
C MET A 316 -13.67 0.87 -15.44
N ASP A 317 -14.88 1.20 -15.89
CA ASP A 317 -15.79 0.22 -16.51
C ASP A 317 -15.17 -0.40 -17.76
N THR A 318 -14.43 0.40 -18.53
CA THR A 318 -13.72 -0.02 -19.74
C THR A 318 -12.40 0.70 -19.88
N ILE A 319 -11.33 -0.07 -20.11
CA ILE A 319 -10.00 0.47 -20.38
C ILE A 319 -9.97 1.01 -21.82
N PRO A 320 -9.58 2.29 -22.04
CA PRO A 320 -9.56 2.87 -23.37
C PRO A 320 -8.57 2.15 -24.29
N LYS A 321 -9.02 1.80 -25.50
CA LYS A 321 -8.15 1.15 -26.51
C LYS A 321 -6.93 2.01 -26.85
N SER A 322 -7.08 3.34 -26.86
CA SER A 322 -5.97 4.27 -27.07
C SER A 322 -4.85 4.13 -26.04
N LEU A 323 -5.18 3.82 -24.77
CA LEU A 323 -4.20 3.55 -23.73
C LEU A 323 -3.44 2.25 -24.03
N LEU A 324 -4.17 1.18 -24.33
CA LEU A 324 -3.56 -0.13 -24.63
C LEU A 324 -2.65 -0.05 -25.85
N ASP A 325 -3.10 0.62 -26.91
CA ASP A 325 -2.30 0.86 -28.12
C ASP A 325 -1.05 1.70 -27.78
N ALA A 326 -1.16 2.72 -26.93
CA ALA A 326 -0.03 3.56 -26.51
C ALA A 326 1.01 2.75 -25.72
N ILE A 327 0.58 1.93 -24.76
CA ILE A 327 1.44 1.03 -23.99
C ILE A 327 2.16 0.06 -24.92
N ALA A 328 1.45 -0.58 -25.85
CA ALA A 328 2.05 -1.51 -26.82
C ALA A 328 3.09 -0.83 -27.70
N ILE A 329 2.84 0.41 -28.14
CA ILE A 329 3.76 1.23 -28.93
C ILE A 329 5.03 1.57 -28.12
N ILE A 330 4.87 1.96 -26.85
CA ILE A 330 5.98 2.25 -25.93
C ILE A 330 6.83 0.99 -25.72
N ASN A 331 6.20 -0.15 -25.42
CA ASN A 331 6.91 -1.41 -25.16
C ASN A 331 7.68 -1.90 -26.40
N ARG A 332 7.11 -1.81 -27.61
CA ARG A 332 7.82 -2.18 -28.85
C ARG A 332 9.07 -1.33 -29.12
N SER A 333 9.03 -0.05 -28.75
CA SER A 333 10.18 0.84 -28.96
C SER A 333 11.39 0.50 -28.08
N SER A 334 11.20 -0.28 -27.02
CA SER A 334 12.30 -0.83 -26.22
C SER A 334 13.04 -1.98 -26.91
N GLN A 335 12.41 -2.63 -27.92
CA GLN A 335 12.95 -3.77 -28.65
C GLN A 335 13.64 -3.37 -29.98
N GLY A 336 13.93 -2.08 -30.19
CA GLY A 336 14.69 -1.61 -31.36
C GLY A 336 13.98 -1.71 -32.72
N THR A 337 12.71 -2.14 -32.76
CA THR A 337 11.97 -2.27 -34.04
C THR A 337 11.17 -0.99 -34.31
N PRO A 338 11.38 -0.29 -35.44
CA PRO A 338 10.63 0.93 -35.76
C PRO A 338 9.14 0.63 -35.98
N PRO A 339 8.21 1.47 -35.51
CA PRO A 339 6.80 1.29 -35.77
C PRO A 339 6.50 1.48 -37.27
N ARG A 340 5.85 0.48 -37.90
CA ARG A 340 5.25 0.63 -39.23
C ARG A 340 4.10 1.64 -39.13
N PHE A 341 4.27 2.80 -39.75
CA PHE A 341 3.30 3.90 -39.75
C PHE A 341 1.92 3.44 -40.24
N LEU A 342 0.87 3.85 -39.53
CA LEU A 342 -0.49 3.88 -40.05
C LEU A 342 -0.56 4.92 -41.17
N SER A 343 -0.50 4.46 -42.42
CA SER A 343 -0.69 5.32 -43.58
C SER A 343 -2.10 5.88 -43.59
N LYS A 344 -2.20 7.21 -43.65
CA LYS A 344 -3.42 7.98 -43.88
C LYS A 344 -4.26 7.32 -45.00
N ARG A 345 -5.50 6.92 -44.71
CA ARG A 345 -6.52 6.71 -45.75
C ARG A 345 -6.70 8.04 -46.48
N LYS A 346 -6.16 8.12 -47.70
CA LYS A 346 -6.44 9.22 -48.62
C LYS A 346 -7.94 9.29 -48.88
N ARG A 347 -8.52 10.47 -48.65
CA ARG A 347 -9.81 10.88 -49.19
C ARG A 347 -9.83 10.57 -50.69
N LYS A 348 -10.80 9.78 -51.16
CA LYS A 348 -11.26 9.85 -52.55
C LYS A 348 -12.51 10.76 -52.55
N LYS A 349 -12.31 11.99 -53.04
CA LYS A 349 -13.36 12.71 -53.77
C LYS A 349 -13.11 12.41 -55.25
N ARG A 350 -14.11 11.83 -55.92
CA ARG A 350 -14.54 12.23 -57.25
C ARG A 350 -16.05 12.18 -57.23
#